data_AF-A0A842UEW9-F1
#
_entry.id   AF-A0A842UEW9-F1
#
_cell.length_a   1.000
_cell.length_b   1.000
_cell.length_c   1.000
_cell.angle_alpha   90.00
_cell.angle_beta   90.00
_cell.angle_gamma   90.00
#
_symmetry.space_group_name_H-M   'P 1'
#
loop_
_entity.id
_entity.type
_entity.pdbx_description
1 polymer ?
#
loop_
_entity_poly.entity_id
_entity_poly.type
_entity_poly.pdbx_seq_one_letter_code
_entity_poly.pdbx_strand_id
1 'polypeptide(L)'
;MEGVGIHPDQEHDLEIKDVYDQYEKAAEILSQIPDSIEIILGPGNHDAMRIADPQPLLSKEYARPLWELPNVTMITSPGLVNIHKTKNFPGFDVLVYHGFSVFYYLDNVQKIREEGGVLNPDKILKYLLRMRHLAPTHTSTLYMPDGRKDPLVIETVPDFFITGHTHRAGASNYRTVTLITGSCWNGISEYALKFGSQPEPAKVPIVNLQTRKVKIMKFT
;
A
#
# COMPACT_ATOMS: atom_id res chain seq x y z
N MET A 1 4.35 -0.49 10.00
CA MET A 1 5.12 -1.35 10.92
C MET A 1 6.47 -1.62 10.28
N GLU A 2 7.54 -1.66 11.07
CA GLU A 2 8.86 -2.10 10.55
C GLU A 2 9.02 -3.62 10.66
N GLY A 3 8.24 -4.27 11.53
CA GLY A 3 8.33 -5.71 11.77
C GLY A 3 9.58 -6.08 12.57
N VAL A 4 9.83 -7.38 12.68
CA VAL A 4 11.01 -7.95 13.36
C VAL A 4 11.59 -9.03 12.46
N GLY A 5 12.90 -8.96 12.19
CA GLY A 5 13.61 -9.94 11.37
C GLY A 5 13.35 -9.81 9.86
N ILE A 6 13.05 -8.61 9.37
CA ILE A 6 12.75 -8.36 7.96
C ILE A 6 14.02 -8.32 7.09
N HIS A 7 15.13 -7.80 7.62
CA HIS A 7 16.42 -7.80 6.95
C HIS A 7 17.57 -8.06 7.95
N PRO A 8 18.78 -8.41 7.46
CA PRO A 8 19.94 -8.55 8.34
C PRO A 8 20.18 -7.28 9.16
N ASP A 9 20.53 -7.46 10.43
CA ASP A 9 20.91 -6.40 11.37
C ASP A 9 19.78 -5.39 11.69
N GLN A 10 18.52 -5.69 11.35
CA GLN A 10 17.37 -4.79 11.57
C GLN A 10 17.21 -4.38 13.05
N GLU A 11 17.59 -5.24 14.00
CA GLU A 11 17.52 -4.97 15.43
C GLU A 11 18.35 -3.76 15.89
N HIS A 12 19.29 -3.29 15.06
CA HIS A 12 20.04 -2.06 15.27
C HIS A 12 19.30 -0.81 14.78
N ASP A 13 18.39 -0.98 13.81
CA ASP A 13 17.57 0.10 13.25
C ASP A 13 16.23 0.28 14.00
N LEU A 14 15.77 -0.75 14.74
CA LEU A 14 14.50 -0.71 15.47
C LEU A 14 14.60 0.04 16.81
N GLU A 15 13.79 1.08 16.93
CA GLU A 15 13.50 1.73 18.22
C GLU A 15 12.62 0.83 19.12
N ILE A 16 11.61 0.19 18.52
CA ILE A 16 10.72 -0.78 19.20
C ILE A 16 10.98 -2.17 18.62
N LYS A 17 11.57 -3.05 19.44
CA LYS A 17 12.07 -4.37 19.01
C LYS A 17 11.05 -5.50 19.12
N ASP A 18 9.94 -5.26 19.82
CA ASP A 18 8.85 -6.21 19.96
C ASP A 18 7.71 -5.87 19.02
N VAL A 19 7.17 -6.88 18.32
CA VAL A 19 6.14 -6.68 17.30
C VAL A 19 4.79 -6.26 17.87
N TYR A 20 4.45 -6.71 19.09
CA TYR A 20 3.23 -6.31 19.79
C TYR A 20 3.33 -4.85 20.20
N ASP A 21 4.46 -4.45 20.78
CA ASP A 21 4.71 -3.05 21.17
C ASP A 21 4.66 -2.11 19.95
N GLN A 22 5.15 -2.58 18.79
CA GLN A 22 5.03 -1.78 17.57
C GLN A 22 3.53 -1.57 17.22
N TYR A 23 2.69 -2.61 17.27
CA TYR A 23 1.25 -2.49 16.96
C TYR A 23 0.51 -1.62 17.98
N GLU A 24 0.86 -1.71 19.27
CA GLU A 24 0.34 -0.82 20.30
C GLU A 24 0.67 0.64 19.99
N LYS A 25 1.93 0.93 19.62
CA LYS A 25 2.32 2.30 19.28
C LYS A 25 1.62 2.82 18.03
N ALA A 26 1.43 1.98 17.02
CA ALA A 26 0.66 2.33 15.83
C ALA A 26 -0.80 2.67 16.18
N ALA A 27 -1.43 1.88 17.06
CA ALA A 27 -2.79 2.14 17.51
C ALA A 27 -2.89 3.43 18.34
N GLU A 28 -1.93 3.70 19.21
CA GLU A 28 -1.84 4.95 19.99
C GLU A 28 -1.80 6.17 19.04
N ILE A 29 -1.00 6.13 17.98
CA ILE A 29 -0.90 7.23 17.01
C ILE A 29 -2.21 7.36 16.22
N LEU A 30 -2.77 6.25 15.73
CA LEU A 30 -4.01 6.27 14.94
C LEU A 30 -5.23 6.69 15.78
N SER A 31 -5.25 6.42 17.08
CA SER A 31 -6.32 6.88 17.99
C SER A 31 -6.40 8.41 18.14
N GLN A 32 -5.39 9.15 17.71
CA GLN A 32 -5.42 10.61 17.69
C GLN A 32 -6.23 11.16 16.51
N ILE A 33 -6.55 10.32 15.52
CA ILE A 33 -7.42 10.68 14.40
C ILE A 33 -8.86 10.72 14.91
N PRO A 34 -9.63 11.81 14.68
CA PRO A 34 -11.01 11.90 15.12
C PRO A 34 -11.88 10.73 14.65
N ASP A 35 -12.73 10.19 15.53
CA ASP A 35 -13.63 9.07 15.24
C ASP A 35 -14.55 9.28 14.02
N SER A 36 -14.82 10.55 13.66
CA SER A 36 -15.60 10.89 12.46
C SER A 36 -14.89 10.62 11.13
N ILE A 37 -13.60 10.25 11.17
CA ILE A 37 -12.78 9.95 10.01
C ILE A 37 -12.55 8.44 9.98
N GLU A 38 -13.14 7.76 9.00
CA GLU A 38 -12.93 6.32 8.77
C GLU A 38 -11.51 6.05 8.26
N ILE A 39 -10.87 5.05 8.84
CA ILE A 39 -9.53 4.57 8.49
C ILE A 39 -9.67 3.20 7.84
N ILE A 40 -9.19 3.07 6.61
CA ILE A 40 -9.11 1.78 5.91
C ILE A 40 -7.67 1.30 5.99
N LEU A 41 -7.45 0.14 6.63
CA LEU A 41 -6.12 -0.37 6.95
C LEU A 41 -5.90 -1.74 6.32
N GLY A 42 -4.87 -1.87 5.48
CA GLY A 42 -4.43 -3.14 4.91
C GLY A 42 -2.98 -3.47 5.31
N PRO A 43 -2.58 -4.75 5.26
CA PRO A 43 -1.22 -5.17 5.60
C PRO A 43 -0.23 -4.86 4.46
N GLY A 44 1.06 -4.89 4.82
CA GLY A 44 2.19 -4.92 3.90
C GLY A 44 3.19 -6.02 4.22
N ASN A 45 4.36 -6.00 3.56
CA ASN A 45 5.36 -7.07 3.68
C ASN A 45 6.18 -7.06 4.99
N HIS A 46 6.04 -6.02 5.82
CA HIS A 46 6.69 -5.92 7.14
C HIS A 46 5.74 -6.26 8.30
N ASP A 47 4.45 -6.45 8.02
CA ASP A 47 3.48 -6.82 9.04
C ASP A 47 3.67 -8.27 9.51
N ALA A 48 3.23 -8.57 10.74
CA ALA A 48 3.43 -9.85 11.43
C ALA A 48 2.57 -10.99 10.85
N MET A 49 2.83 -11.34 9.59
CA MET A 49 2.05 -12.33 8.84
C MET A 49 2.82 -12.85 7.63
N ARG A 50 2.19 -13.73 6.86
CA ARG A 50 2.80 -14.21 5.61
C ARG A 50 3.02 -13.03 4.64
N ILE A 51 4.19 -13.03 4.00
CA ILE A 51 4.56 -12.04 3.00
C ILE A 51 3.85 -12.30 1.65
N ALA A 52 3.51 -13.56 1.37
CA ALA A 52 2.93 -13.97 0.10
C ALA A 52 1.56 -13.34 -0.16
N ASP A 53 1.42 -12.78 -1.37
CA ASP A 53 0.18 -12.26 -1.91
C ASP A 53 -0.81 -13.39 -2.26
N PRO A 54 -2.13 -13.23 -2.05
CA PRO A 54 -2.73 -12.13 -1.32
C PRO A 54 -2.44 -12.24 0.18
N GLN A 55 -2.14 -11.12 0.80
CA GLN A 55 -1.97 -11.03 2.25
C GLN A 55 -3.37 -10.94 2.91
N PRO A 56 -3.67 -11.83 3.89
CA PRO A 56 -4.96 -11.82 4.58
C PRO A 56 -5.13 -10.59 5.48
N LEU A 57 -6.21 -10.49 6.24
CA LEU A 57 -6.32 -9.45 7.26
C LEU A 57 -5.21 -9.61 8.32
N LEU A 58 -4.77 -8.50 8.92
CA LEU A 58 -3.85 -8.54 10.06
C LEU A 58 -4.39 -9.47 11.16
N SER A 59 -3.50 -10.28 11.74
CA SER A 59 -3.86 -11.19 12.82
C SER A 59 -4.45 -10.41 14.00
N LYS A 60 -5.60 -10.87 14.51
CA LYS A 60 -6.19 -10.31 15.74
C LYS A 60 -5.35 -10.57 16.99
N GLU A 61 -4.42 -11.52 16.92
CA GLU A 61 -3.49 -11.80 18.02
C GLU A 61 -2.43 -10.70 18.13
N TYR A 62 -1.75 -10.38 17.04
CA TYR A 62 -0.67 -9.38 17.02
C TYR A 62 -1.19 -7.95 16.93
N ALA A 63 -2.18 -7.70 16.06
CA ALA A 63 -2.68 -6.36 15.76
C ALA A 63 -3.94 -6.01 16.57
N ARG A 64 -4.19 -6.69 17.71
CA ARG A 64 -5.39 -6.47 18.55
C ARG A 64 -5.67 -4.98 18.83
N PRO A 65 -4.69 -4.15 19.21
CA PRO A 65 -4.94 -2.74 19.49
C PRO A 65 -5.53 -1.97 18.30
N LEU A 66 -5.13 -2.31 17.07
CA LEU A 66 -5.69 -1.71 15.85
C LEU A 66 -7.14 -2.14 15.59
N TRP A 67 -7.49 -3.38 15.95
CA TRP A 67 -8.87 -3.90 15.83
C TRP A 67 -9.84 -3.29 16.84
N GLU A 68 -9.33 -2.75 17.94
CA GLU A 68 -10.13 -2.13 19.00
C GLU A 68 -10.44 -0.64 18.71
N LEU A 69 -9.83 -0.04 17.67
CA LEU A 69 -10.13 1.31 17.23
C LEU A 69 -11.52 1.38 16.56
N PRO A 70 -12.41 2.30 16.98
CA PRO A 70 -13.82 2.30 16.58
C PRO A 70 -14.06 2.68 15.12
N ASN A 71 -13.13 3.43 14.51
CA ASN A 71 -13.19 3.96 13.15
C ASN A 71 -12.22 3.27 12.18
N VAL A 72 -11.74 2.05 12.50
CA VAL A 72 -10.84 1.28 11.64
C VAL A 72 -11.58 0.14 10.95
N THR A 73 -11.50 0.11 9.61
CA THR A 73 -11.92 -1.00 8.77
C THR A 73 -10.70 -1.72 8.21
N MET A 74 -10.50 -2.97 8.62
CA MET A 74 -9.41 -3.82 8.13
C MET A 74 -9.73 -4.42 6.76
N ILE A 75 -8.74 -4.42 5.85
CA ILE A 75 -8.82 -5.01 4.51
C ILE A 75 -7.62 -5.91 4.22
N THR A 76 -7.75 -6.77 3.22
CA THR A 76 -6.64 -7.59 2.69
C THR A 76 -5.74 -6.75 1.79
N SER A 77 -4.57 -7.28 1.43
CA SER A 77 -3.75 -6.73 0.35
C SER A 77 -3.58 -7.80 -0.75
N PRO A 78 -4.12 -7.59 -1.97
CA PRO A 78 -5.01 -6.50 -2.35
C PRO A 78 -6.38 -6.55 -1.65
N GLY A 79 -7.05 -5.41 -1.58
CA GLY A 79 -8.40 -5.24 -1.06
C GLY A 79 -9.19 -4.23 -1.90
N LEU A 80 -10.48 -4.49 -2.11
CA LEU A 80 -11.38 -3.59 -2.83
C LEU A 80 -12.44 -3.07 -1.86
N VAL A 81 -12.50 -1.75 -1.68
CA VAL A 81 -13.48 -1.08 -0.81
C VAL A 81 -14.33 -0.12 -1.63
N ASN A 82 -15.58 0.04 -1.25
CA ASN A 82 -16.48 1.00 -1.87
C ASN A 82 -16.76 2.15 -0.91
N ILE A 83 -16.55 3.38 -1.37
CA ILE A 83 -16.67 4.60 -0.57
C ILE A 83 -17.90 5.39 -1.03
N HIS A 84 -18.71 5.85 -0.06
CA HIS A 84 -19.87 6.74 -0.26
C HIS A 84 -21.06 6.16 -1.06
N LYS A 85 -21.18 4.84 -1.21
CA LYS A 85 -22.38 4.26 -1.86
C LYS A 85 -23.66 4.65 -1.14
N THR A 86 -24.63 5.13 -1.92
CA THR A 86 -25.99 5.44 -1.48
C THR A 86 -26.99 4.82 -2.45
N LYS A 87 -28.28 5.03 -2.23
CA LYS A 87 -29.34 4.58 -3.16
C LYS A 87 -29.20 5.19 -4.57
N ASN A 88 -28.66 6.41 -4.67
CA ASN A 88 -28.59 7.18 -5.92
C ASN A 88 -27.16 7.39 -6.44
N PHE A 89 -26.16 6.86 -5.73
CA PHE A 89 -24.76 6.97 -6.10
C PHE A 89 -24.09 5.61 -5.90
N PRO A 90 -23.52 4.98 -6.94
CA PRO A 90 -22.90 3.64 -6.84
C PRO A 90 -21.70 3.59 -5.88
N GLY A 91 -21.20 4.75 -5.45
CA GLY A 91 -19.97 4.86 -4.67
C GLY A 91 -18.75 4.93 -5.59
N PHE A 92 -17.58 4.96 -4.96
CA PHE A 92 -16.30 4.83 -5.64
C PHE A 92 -15.63 3.53 -5.24
N ASP A 93 -15.24 2.73 -6.22
CA ASP A 93 -14.48 1.51 -5.98
C ASP A 93 -12.99 1.85 -5.87
N VAL A 94 -12.39 1.54 -4.71
CA VAL A 94 -10.99 1.82 -4.39
C VAL A 94 -10.26 0.50 -4.23
N LEU A 95 -9.37 0.21 -5.17
CA LEU A 95 -8.44 -0.91 -5.09
C LEU A 95 -7.21 -0.46 -4.31
N VAL A 96 -6.96 -1.11 -3.18
CA VAL A 96 -5.76 -0.92 -2.36
C VAL A 96 -4.90 -2.16 -2.48
N TYR A 97 -3.62 -1.98 -2.76
CA TYR A 97 -2.65 -3.07 -2.83
C TYR A 97 -1.34 -2.57 -2.21
N HIS A 98 -0.69 -3.34 -1.36
CA HIS A 98 0.58 -2.92 -0.79
C HIS A 98 1.62 -2.60 -1.86
N GLY A 99 1.73 -3.48 -2.87
CA GLY A 99 2.64 -3.29 -4.00
C GLY A 99 3.84 -4.22 -4.00
N PHE A 100 3.81 -5.39 -3.35
CA PHE A 100 5.01 -6.24 -3.21
C PHE A 100 5.62 -6.65 -4.57
N SER A 101 4.79 -6.87 -5.58
CA SER A 101 5.21 -7.13 -6.96
C SER A 101 5.87 -5.95 -7.69
N VAL A 102 5.74 -4.72 -7.19
CA VAL A 102 6.12 -3.48 -7.91
C VAL A 102 7.60 -3.46 -8.27
N PHE A 103 8.49 -3.82 -7.33
CA PHE A 103 9.94 -3.79 -7.58
C PHE A 103 10.36 -4.73 -8.70
N TYR A 104 9.74 -5.91 -8.83
CA TYR A 104 10.01 -6.81 -9.95
C TYR A 104 9.83 -6.08 -11.30
N TYR A 105 8.74 -5.33 -11.47
CA TYR A 105 8.47 -4.65 -12.73
C TYR A 105 9.31 -3.39 -12.92
N LEU A 106 9.65 -2.69 -11.84
CA LEU A 106 10.63 -1.61 -11.88
C LEU A 106 11.97 -2.12 -12.41
N ASP A 107 12.40 -3.30 -11.99
CA ASP A 107 13.70 -3.85 -12.35
C ASP A 107 13.69 -4.57 -13.70
N ASN A 108 12.58 -5.18 -14.11
CA ASN A 108 12.54 -6.06 -15.28
C ASN A 108 11.87 -5.44 -16.52
N VAL A 109 11.01 -4.42 -16.39
CA VAL A 109 10.34 -3.82 -17.54
C VAL A 109 11.11 -2.60 -18.04
N GLN A 110 11.82 -2.76 -19.16
CA GLN A 110 12.65 -1.70 -19.76
C GLN A 110 11.90 -0.38 -19.93
N LYS A 111 10.68 -0.41 -20.45
CA LYS A 111 9.86 0.79 -20.65
C LYS A 111 9.61 1.56 -19.34
N ILE A 112 9.41 0.86 -18.22
CA ILE A 112 9.18 1.51 -16.92
C ILE A 112 10.46 2.18 -16.44
N ARG A 113 11.62 1.53 -16.62
CA ARG A 113 12.93 2.12 -16.30
C ARG A 113 13.22 3.38 -17.13
N GLU A 114 12.97 3.32 -18.44
CA GLU A 114 13.13 4.45 -19.35
C GLU A 114 12.19 5.62 -19.03
N GLU A 115 10.99 5.31 -18.51
CA GLU A 115 10.02 6.32 -18.04
C GLU A 115 10.30 6.83 -16.62
N GLY A 116 11.48 6.53 -16.03
CA GLY A 116 11.96 7.06 -14.75
C GLY A 116 11.92 6.07 -13.58
N GLY A 117 11.46 4.84 -13.79
CA GLY A 117 11.52 3.77 -12.79
C GLY A 117 10.91 4.17 -11.45
N VAL A 118 11.66 3.96 -10.36
CA VAL A 118 11.22 4.27 -8.99
C VAL A 118 10.84 5.73 -8.80
N LEU A 119 11.44 6.66 -9.56
CA LEU A 119 11.17 8.10 -9.42
C LEU A 119 9.78 8.50 -9.92
N ASN A 120 9.20 7.71 -10.82
CA ASN A 120 7.87 7.90 -11.37
C ASN A 120 6.96 6.71 -11.03
N PRO A 121 6.62 6.52 -9.74
CA PRO A 121 5.91 5.33 -9.28
C PRO A 121 4.49 5.22 -9.84
N ASP A 122 3.90 6.28 -10.41
CA ASP A 122 2.59 6.21 -11.05
C ASP A 122 2.60 5.37 -12.35
N LYS A 123 3.74 5.24 -13.02
CA LYS A 123 3.87 4.49 -14.28
C LYS A 123 3.69 2.99 -14.09
N ILE A 124 4.13 2.46 -12.95
CA ILE A 124 3.95 1.04 -12.65
C ILE A 124 2.47 0.70 -12.39
N LEU A 125 1.72 1.55 -11.69
CA LEU A 125 0.28 1.31 -11.49
C LEU A 125 -0.46 1.31 -12.83
N LYS A 126 -0.10 2.23 -13.73
CA LYS A 126 -0.64 2.26 -15.09
C LYS A 126 -0.32 0.96 -15.85
N TYR A 127 0.88 0.42 -15.69
CA TYR A 127 1.27 -0.85 -16.29
C TYR A 127 0.43 -2.01 -15.75
N LEU A 128 0.35 -2.19 -14.43
CA LEU A 128 -0.43 -3.26 -13.80
C LEU A 128 -1.92 -3.17 -14.15
N LEU A 129 -2.48 -1.96 -14.15
CA LEU A 129 -3.87 -1.72 -14.52
C LEU A 129 -4.14 -2.09 -15.99
N ARG A 130 -3.19 -1.84 -16.92
CA ARG A 130 -3.31 -2.29 -18.31
C ARG A 130 -3.25 -3.81 -18.45
N MET A 131 -2.45 -4.47 -17.63
CA MET A 131 -2.36 -5.93 -17.58
C MET A 131 -3.57 -6.57 -16.91
N ARG A 132 -4.40 -5.77 -16.21
CA ARG A 132 -5.55 -6.24 -15.41
C ARG A 132 -5.15 -7.29 -14.37
N HIS A 133 -3.93 -7.17 -13.86
CA HIS A 133 -3.36 -8.10 -12.89
C HIS A 133 -2.27 -7.40 -12.08
N LEU A 134 -2.20 -7.68 -10.79
CA LEU A 134 -1.24 -7.04 -9.87
C LEU A 134 0.16 -7.68 -9.91
N ALA A 135 0.25 -8.94 -10.34
CA ALA A 135 1.50 -9.66 -10.54
C ALA A 135 1.46 -10.61 -11.76
N PRO A 136 1.24 -10.11 -13.00
CA PRO A 136 1.00 -10.94 -14.20
C PRO A 136 2.12 -11.89 -14.61
N THR A 137 3.33 -11.71 -14.08
CA THR A 137 4.49 -12.53 -14.46
C THR A 137 4.69 -13.59 -13.39
N HIS A 138 4.86 -14.85 -13.79
CA HIS A 138 5.20 -15.90 -12.83
C HIS A 138 6.47 -15.51 -12.06
N THR A 139 6.47 -15.79 -10.75
CA THR A 139 7.55 -15.40 -9.81
C THR A 139 7.82 -13.91 -9.65
N SER A 140 6.95 -13.00 -10.11
CA SER A 140 7.12 -11.55 -9.85
C SER A 140 6.78 -11.13 -8.43
N THR A 141 6.10 -12.00 -7.68
CA THR A 141 5.82 -11.84 -6.25
C THR A 141 5.77 -13.22 -5.61
N LEU A 142 5.90 -13.27 -4.28
CA LEU A 142 5.53 -14.47 -3.55
C LEU A 142 4.01 -14.62 -3.61
N TYR A 143 3.54 -15.75 -4.11
CA TYR A 143 2.12 -15.97 -4.38
C TYR A 143 1.61 -17.20 -3.66
N MET A 144 0.49 -17.04 -2.94
CA MET A 144 -0.27 -18.12 -2.34
C MET A 144 -1.47 -18.42 -3.23
N PRO A 145 -1.49 -19.58 -3.93
CA PRO A 145 -2.57 -19.91 -4.84
C PRO A 145 -3.90 -20.14 -4.10
N ASP A 146 -4.98 -19.65 -4.70
CA ASP A 146 -6.36 -20.01 -4.35
C ASP A 146 -6.94 -20.88 -5.47
N GLY A 147 -7.44 -22.07 -5.10
CA GLY A 147 -7.96 -23.05 -6.05
C GLY A 147 -9.28 -22.64 -6.73
N ARG A 148 -9.91 -21.53 -6.31
CA ARG A 148 -11.19 -21.05 -6.86
C ARG A 148 -11.02 -19.91 -7.84
N LYS A 149 -10.09 -18.99 -7.59
CA LYS A 149 -9.84 -17.81 -8.41
C LYS A 149 -8.47 -17.20 -8.12
N ASP A 150 -7.94 -16.44 -9.06
CA ASP A 150 -6.74 -15.64 -8.83
C ASP A 150 -7.11 -14.29 -8.19
N PRO A 151 -6.70 -14.04 -6.93
CA PRO A 151 -7.03 -12.82 -6.20
C PRO A 151 -6.26 -11.58 -6.66
N LEU A 152 -5.25 -11.74 -7.53
CA LEU A 152 -4.45 -10.65 -8.08
C LEU A 152 -4.98 -10.16 -9.43
N VAL A 153 -5.99 -10.84 -9.99
CA VAL A 153 -6.72 -10.36 -11.17
C VAL A 153 -7.58 -9.15 -10.79
N ILE A 154 -7.45 -8.08 -11.57
CA ILE A 154 -8.28 -6.88 -11.46
C ILE A 154 -9.56 -7.13 -12.28
N GLU A 155 -10.54 -7.83 -11.69
CA GLU A 155 -11.81 -8.21 -12.35
C GLU A 155 -12.68 -7.00 -12.69
N THR A 156 -12.80 -6.06 -11.75
CA THR A 156 -13.53 -4.79 -11.90
C THR A 156 -12.53 -3.66 -12.05
N VAL A 157 -12.74 -2.76 -13.02
CA VAL A 157 -11.91 -1.56 -13.17
C VAL A 157 -12.25 -0.60 -12.03
N PRO A 158 -11.33 -0.27 -11.11
CA PRO A 158 -11.63 0.59 -9.98
C PRO A 158 -11.70 2.07 -10.40
N ASP A 159 -12.29 2.91 -9.56
CA ASP A 159 -12.21 4.37 -9.70
C ASP A 159 -10.86 4.91 -9.21
N PHE A 160 -10.32 4.29 -8.15
CA PHE A 160 -9.04 4.63 -7.55
C PHE A 160 -8.18 3.38 -7.40
N PHE A 161 -6.91 3.46 -7.79
CA PHE A 161 -5.92 2.41 -7.54
C PHE A 161 -4.80 3.00 -6.70
N ILE A 162 -4.68 2.50 -5.46
CA ILE A 162 -3.75 3.00 -4.44
C ILE A 162 -2.73 1.92 -4.11
N THR A 163 -1.45 2.30 -4.11
CA THR A 163 -0.36 1.44 -3.64
C THR A 163 0.59 2.15 -2.68
N GLY A 164 1.41 1.37 -1.97
CA GLY A 164 2.55 1.86 -1.21
C GLY A 164 3.87 1.25 -1.69
N HIS A 165 4.69 0.82 -0.72
CA HIS A 165 5.93 0.06 -0.87
C HIS A 165 7.12 0.76 -1.54
N THR A 166 6.92 1.63 -2.54
CA THR A 166 8.02 2.38 -3.19
C THR A 166 8.51 3.58 -2.38
N HIS A 167 7.81 3.93 -1.31
CA HIS A 167 8.12 5.05 -0.42
C HIS A 167 8.18 6.41 -1.13
N ARG A 168 7.48 6.57 -2.26
CA ARG A 168 7.40 7.84 -3.01
C ARG A 168 5.96 8.19 -3.33
N ALA A 169 5.58 9.43 -2.97
CA ALA A 169 4.27 9.95 -3.31
C ALA A 169 4.17 10.30 -4.80
N GLY A 170 3.08 9.90 -5.42
CA GLY A 170 2.80 10.19 -6.82
C GLY A 170 1.31 10.02 -7.11
N ALA A 171 0.80 10.82 -8.04
CA ALA A 171 -0.58 10.74 -8.47
C ALA A 171 -0.69 11.06 -9.96
N SER A 172 -1.47 10.27 -10.68
CA SER A 172 -1.82 10.55 -12.07
C SER A 172 -3.18 9.97 -12.42
N ASN A 173 -3.71 10.33 -13.59
CA ASN A 173 -4.93 9.75 -14.11
C ASN A 173 -4.61 8.89 -15.33
N TYR A 174 -5.17 7.69 -15.38
CA TYR A 174 -5.15 6.85 -16.57
C TYR A 174 -6.58 6.50 -16.97
N ARG A 175 -7.02 7.05 -18.12
CA ARG A 175 -8.43 7.02 -18.53
C ARG A 175 -9.31 7.57 -17.39
N THR A 176 -10.20 6.74 -16.87
CA THR A 176 -11.14 7.07 -15.78
C THR A 176 -10.65 6.64 -14.41
N VAL A 177 -9.40 6.15 -14.27
CA VAL A 177 -8.86 5.67 -12.99
C VAL A 177 -7.83 6.65 -12.45
N THR A 178 -7.98 7.03 -11.19
CA THR A 178 -6.98 7.84 -10.48
C THR A 178 -5.98 6.89 -9.80
N LEU A 179 -4.71 7.02 -10.17
CA LEU A 179 -3.60 6.22 -9.67
C LEU A 179 -2.89 6.99 -8.57
N ILE A 180 -2.66 6.35 -7.43
CA ILE A 180 -2.05 6.99 -6.26
C ILE A 180 -1.00 6.07 -5.67
N THR A 181 0.16 6.63 -5.42
CA THR A 181 1.25 5.98 -4.69
C THR A 181 1.45 6.76 -3.40
N GLY A 182 1.37 6.06 -2.27
CA GLY A 182 1.67 6.59 -0.95
C GLY A 182 3.17 6.72 -0.74
N SER A 183 3.58 7.72 0.04
CA SER A 183 4.97 7.81 0.49
C SER A 183 5.23 6.93 1.71
N CYS A 184 6.31 7.21 2.44
CA CYS A 184 6.60 6.62 3.75
C CYS A 184 6.55 7.67 4.88
N TRP A 185 6.59 7.17 6.11
CA TRP A 185 6.79 7.96 7.33
C TRP A 185 8.16 7.73 7.98
N ASN A 186 8.86 6.71 7.53
CA ASN A 186 10.21 6.38 7.98
C ASN A 186 11.24 7.31 7.35
N GLY A 187 12.26 7.66 8.14
CA GLY A 187 13.46 8.29 7.62
C GLY A 187 14.18 7.42 6.60
N ILE A 188 15.22 7.99 6.00
CA ILE A 188 16.06 7.26 5.04
C ILE A 188 16.99 6.33 5.83
N SER A 189 16.84 5.00 5.67
CA SER A 189 17.77 4.03 6.27
C SER A 189 18.97 3.78 5.36
N GLU A 190 20.12 3.41 5.95
CA GLU A 190 21.30 3.00 5.17
C GLU A 190 21.00 1.79 4.30
N TYR A 191 20.20 0.84 4.81
CA TYR A 191 19.74 -0.31 4.05
C TYR A 191 19.01 0.16 2.77
N ALA A 192 17.99 1.02 2.90
CA ALA A 192 17.24 1.50 1.73
C ALA A 192 18.14 2.19 0.69
N LEU A 193 19.13 2.98 1.13
CA LEU A 193 20.10 3.62 0.24
C LEU A 193 21.00 2.62 -0.48
N LYS A 194 21.46 1.55 0.20
CA LYS A 194 22.27 0.48 -0.41
C LYS A 194 21.52 -0.24 -1.55
N PHE A 195 20.19 -0.33 -1.47
CA PHE A 195 19.34 -0.89 -2.52
C PHE A 195 18.87 0.15 -3.56
N GLY A 196 19.45 1.36 -3.56
CA GLY A 196 19.12 2.41 -4.54
C GLY A 196 17.73 3.01 -4.37
N SER A 197 17.07 2.77 -3.23
CA SER A 197 15.78 3.40 -2.92
C SER A 197 15.96 4.88 -2.65
N GLN A 198 15.03 5.69 -3.19
CA GLN A 198 15.02 7.13 -3.01
C GLN A 198 13.68 7.55 -2.39
N PRO A 199 13.45 7.28 -1.09
CA PRO A 199 12.18 7.56 -0.45
C PRO A 199 11.91 9.07 -0.33
N GLU A 200 10.65 9.45 -0.19
CA GLU A 200 10.21 10.84 0.00
C GLU A 200 9.32 10.99 1.24
N PRO A 201 9.87 10.83 2.45
CA PRO A 201 9.07 10.76 3.68
C PRO A 201 8.14 11.95 3.88
N ALA A 202 7.07 11.73 4.65
CA ALA A 202 6.13 12.76 5.08
C ALA A 202 5.44 13.51 3.93
N LYS A 203 5.07 12.79 2.87
CA LYS A 203 4.23 13.28 1.77
C LYS A 203 2.90 12.54 1.70
N VAL A 204 1.80 13.29 1.69
CA VAL A 204 0.44 12.75 1.76
C VAL A 204 -0.37 13.18 0.53
N PRO A 205 -0.76 12.24 -0.35
CA PRO A 205 -1.74 12.51 -1.41
C PRO A 205 -3.14 12.72 -0.82
N ILE A 206 -3.77 13.86 -1.12
CA ILE A 206 -5.14 14.19 -0.74
C ILE A 206 -5.98 14.28 -2.01
N VAL A 207 -7.10 13.56 -2.03
CA VAL A 207 -8.01 13.49 -3.17
C VAL A 207 -9.33 14.16 -2.81
N ASN A 208 -9.79 15.08 -3.65
CA ASN A 208 -11.16 15.54 -3.60
C ASN A 208 -12.04 14.59 -4.43
N LEU A 209 -12.91 13.80 -3.79
CA LEU A 209 -13.72 12.78 -4.46
C LEU A 209 -14.72 13.35 -5.49
N GLN A 210 -15.20 14.59 -5.31
CA GLN A 210 -16.12 15.23 -6.24
C GLN A 210 -15.45 15.67 -7.54
N THR A 211 -14.22 16.20 -7.45
CA THR A 211 -13.48 16.77 -8.60
C THR A 211 -12.39 15.85 -9.14
N ARG A 212 -12.05 14.79 -8.40
CA ARG A 212 -10.91 13.90 -8.61
C ARG A 212 -9.54 14.60 -8.66
N LYS A 213 -9.46 15.85 -8.19
CA LYS A 213 -8.19 16.58 -8.08
C LYS A 213 -7.38 15.99 -6.92
N VAL A 214 -6.11 15.70 -7.20
CA VAL A 214 -5.15 15.21 -6.20
C VAL A 214 -4.14 16.31 -5.88
N LYS A 215 -3.89 16.55 -4.60
CA LYS A 215 -2.85 17.44 -4.09
C LYS A 215 -1.92 16.64 -3.18
N ILE A 216 -0.62 16.71 -3.40
CA ILE A 216 0.36 16.11 -2.49
C ILE A 216 0.78 17.16 -1.46
N MET A 217 0.41 16.93 -0.20
CA MET A 217 0.87 17.71 0.94
C MET A 217 2.24 17.23 1.39
N LYS A 218 3.09 18.16 1.85
CA LYS A 218 4.43 17.87 2.36
C LYS A 218 4.51 18.34 3.81
N PHE A 219 5.08 17.51 4.67
CA PHE A 219 5.30 17.77 6.09
C PHE A 219 6.79 17.67 6.47
N THR A 220 7.66 17.70 5.46
CA THR A 220 9.12 17.83 5.55
C THR A 220 9.55 19.29 5.59
#